data_AF-A0A087XC47-F1
#
_entry.id   AF-A0A087XC47-F1
#
_cell.length_a   1.000
_cell.length_b   1.000
_cell.length_c   1.000
_cell.angle_alpha   90.00
_cell.angle_beta   90.00
_cell.angle_gamma   90.00
#
_symmetry.space_group_name_H-M   'P 1'
#
loop_
_entity.id
_entity.type
_entity.pdbx_description
1 polymer ?
#
loop_
_entity_poly.entity_id
_entity_poly.type
_entity_poly.pdbx_seq_one_letter_code
_entity_poly.pdbx_strand_id
1 'polypeptide(L)'
;MRFIAVLVFLTACALADDSHYSFSSSVGGGGGVSYSVVGDGRITAVRVWELSNNYIYGFQFQYEFSGWTPVVGYVSGEAKELELNDDERIIQISGKHSHYIQSLIFVTNKGRSLQVGQPSGHSFNMYPTHPDAELRFLSGWVSGPPTALQAHWAVVDSDFTDD
;
A
#
# COMPACT_ATOMS: atom_id res chain seq x y z
N MET A 1 -50.97 22.68 0.95
CA MET A 1 -49.90 21.97 0.21
C MET A 1 -49.11 21.17 1.22
N ARG A 2 -49.19 19.84 1.09
CA ARG A 2 -48.69 18.86 2.06
C ARG A 2 -47.16 18.80 1.92
N PHE A 3 -46.44 19.15 2.99
CA PHE A 3 -44.99 18.94 3.10
C PHE A 3 -44.72 17.44 3.22
N ILE A 4 -44.73 16.76 2.09
CA ILE A 4 -44.23 15.39 1.95
C ILE A 4 -42.99 15.50 1.06
N ALA A 5 -41.94 14.78 1.48
CA ALA A 5 -40.68 14.54 0.77
C ALA A 5 -39.52 15.49 1.05
N VAL A 6 -39.04 15.57 2.30
CA VAL A 6 -37.60 15.80 2.57
C VAL A 6 -37.13 14.96 3.77
N LEU A 7 -37.49 13.67 3.83
CA LEU A 7 -36.97 12.80 4.90
C LEU A 7 -36.79 11.34 4.45
N VAL A 8 -36.27 11.12 3.24
CA VAL A 8 -35.91 9.76 2.76
C VAL A 8 -34.51 9.70 2.11
N PHE A 9 -33.74 10.81 2.10
CA PHE A 9 -32.40 10.84 1.48
C PHE A 9 -31.25 11.09 2.48
N LEU A 10 -31.43 10.69 3.75
CA LEU A 10 -30.38 10.79 4.78
C LEU A 10 -30.10 9.45 5.49
N THR A 11 -30.69 8.36 5.00
CA THR A 11 -30.44 6.98 5.47
C THR A 11 -29.47 6.20 4.56
N ALA A 12 -28.97 6.79 3.48
CA ALA A 12 -27.96 6.17 2.62
C ALA A 12 -26.51 6.43 3.07
N CYS A 13 -26.28 7.33 4.04
CA CYS A 13 -24.94 7.62 4.57
C CYS A 13 -24.55 6.73 5.76
N ALA A 14 -25.39 5.74 6.11
CA ALA A 14 -25.24 4.92 7.31
C ALA A 14 -25.33 3.41 7.03
N LEU A 15 -25.14 2.97 5.77
CA LEU A 15 -24.59 1.64 5.52
C LEU A 15 -23.10 1.77 5.87
N ALA A 16 -22.82 1.60 7.16
CA ALA A 16 -21.49 1.67 7.74
C ALA A 16 -20.61 0.59 7.08
N ASP A 17 -19.82 1.03 6.11
CA ASP A 17 -18.35 0.93 6.12
C ASP A 17 -17.79 -0.25 6.93
N ASP A 18 -18.06 -1.47 6.46
CA ASP A 18 -17.37 -2.69 6.92
C ASP A 18 -16.02 -2.88 6.19
N SER A 19 -15.41 -1.78 5.72
CA SER A 19 -14.13 -1.83 5.00
C SER A 19 -12.96 -2.17 5.93
N HIS A 20 -13.18 -2.20 7.25
CA HIS A 20 -12.12 -2.36 8.26
C HIS A 20 -10.89 -1.48 7.94
N TYR A 21 -11.17 -0.31 7.36
CA TYR A 21 -10.13 0.52 6.78
C TYR A 21 -9.29 1.17 7.87
N SER A 22 -7.98 1.16 7.65
CA SER A 22 -7.02 1.85 8.51
C SER A 22 -5.85 2.34 7.67
N PHE A 23 -5.10 3.31 8.21
CA PHE A 23 -3.88 3.78 7.56
C PHE A 23 -2.76 3.94 8.57
N SER A 24 -1.54 3.66 8.13
CA SER A 24 -0.32 3.90 8.88
C SER A 24 0.20 5.30 8.60
N SER A 25 0.62 6.01 9.65
CA SER A 25 1.18 7.36 9.53
C SER A 25 2.41 7.39 8.61
N SER A 26 2.66 8.57 8.01
CA SER A 26 3.75 8.72 7.04
C SER A 26 5.11 8.54 7.69
N VAL A 27 6.01 7.87 6.97
CA VAL A 27 7.43 7.75 7.31
C VAL A 27 8.28 8.23 6.14
N GLY A 28 9.48 8.74 6.43
CA GLY A 28 10.36 9.38 5.45
C GLY A 28 10.57 10.86 5.74
N GLY A 29 11.42 11.51 4.94
CA GLY A 29 11.63 12.96 5.02
C GLY A 29 10.49 13.77 4.39
N GLY A 30 9.72 13.16 3.48
CA GLY A 30 8.67 13.83 2.72
C GLY A 30 9.19 14.80 1.66
N GLY A 31 8.30 15.62 1.11
CA GLY A 31 8.62 16.60 0.08
C GLY A 31 8.70 16.02 -1.34
N GLY A 32 8.51 16.88 -2.33
CA GLY A 32 8.31 16.47 -3.72
C GLY A 32 6.83 16.36 -4.09
N VAL A 33 6.51 15.51 -5.07
CA VAL A 33 5.14 15.31 -5.59
C VAL A 33 4.47 14.16 -4.84
N SER A 34 3.18 14.32 -4.50
CA SER A 34 2.40 13.25 -3.87
C SER A 34 2.05 12.14 -4.87
N TYR A 35 2.02 10.88 -4.42
CA TYR A 35 1.59 9.74 -5.21
C TYR A 35 0.64 8.83 -4.44
N SER A 36 -0.13 8.02 -5.17
CA SER A 36 -0.87 6.87 -4.67
C SER A 36 -0.76 5.72 -5.68
N VAL A 37 -0.46 4.52 -5.20
CA VAL A 37 -0.24 3.31 -6.03
C VAL A 37 -1.48 2.44 -5.99
N VAL A 38 -2.51 2.84 -6.72
CA VAL A 38 -3.83 2.18 -6.74
C VAL A 38 -4.00 1.29 -7.97
N GLY A 39 -4.85 0.28 -7.84
CA GLY A 39 -5.26 -0.62 -8.92
C GLY A 39 -6.49 -1.42 -8.51
N ASP A 40 -6.99 -2.23 -9.45
CA ASP A 40 -8.25 -2.94 -9.30
C ASP A 40 -8.03 -4.38 -8.83
N GLY A 41 -8.72 -4.77 -7.76
CA GLY A 41 -8.61 -6.09 -7.13
C GLY A 41 -7.57 -6.15 -6.01
N ARG A 42 -7.01 -7.34 -5.75
CA ARG A 42 -5.93 -7.54 -4.77
C ARG A 42 -4.56 -7.24 -5.37
N ILE A 43 -3.60 -6.89 -4.53
CA ILE A 43 -2.19 -6.89 -4.90
C ILE A 43 -1.79 -8.35 -5.16
N THR A 44 -1.15 -8.62 -6.29
CA THR A 44 -0.67 -9.96 -6.69
C THR A 44 0.85 -10.03 -6.78
N ALA A 45 1.53 -8.89 -6.91
CA ALA A 45 2.99 -8.85 -6.85
C ALA A 45 3.51 -7.49 -6.42
N VAL A 46 4.72 -7.47 -5.89
CA VAL A 46 5.49 -6.25 -5.59
C VAL A 46 6.86 -6.32 -6.24
N ARG A 47 7.26 -5.23 -6.89
CA ARG A 47 8.63 -4.98 -7.34
C ARG A 47 9.23 -3.81 -6.61
N VAL A 48 10.50 -3.95 -6.22
CA VAL A 48 11.27 -2.89 -5.58
C VAL A 48 12.64 -2.82 -6.25
N TRP A 49 13.09 -1.61 -6.53
CA TRP A 49 14.42 -1.33 -7.07
C TRP A 49 15.28 -0.64 -6.01
N GLU A 50 16.50 -1.12 -5.87
CA GLU A 50 17.56 -0.49 -5.11
C GLU A 50 18.86 -0.46 -5.94
N LEU A 51 19.78 0.42 -5.56
CA LEU A 51 21.19 0.27 -5.90
C LEU A 51 21.97 -0.14 -4.66
N SER A 52 22.98 -0.99 -4.84
CA SER A 52 23.84 -1.47 -3.75
C SER A 52 24.36 -0.31 -2.89
N ASN A 53 24.21 -0.44 -1.58
CA ASN A 53 24.61 0.55 -0.57
C ASN A 53 23.87 1.90 -0.66
N ASN A 54 22.64 1.92 -1.18
CA ASN A 54 21.85 3.14 -1.33
C ASN A 54 20.42 3.01 -0.75
N TYR A 55 19.56 3.99 -1.04
CA TYR A 55 18.13 3.98 -0.71
C TYR A 55 17.29 3.20 -1.75
N ILE A 56 16.01 3.03 -1.47
CA ILE A 56 15.02 2.53 -2.42
C ILE A 56 14.84 3.54 -3.55
N TYR A 57 15.04 3.10 -4.79
CA TYR A 57 14.95 3.94 -5.98
C TYR A 57 13.53 4.02 -6.52
N GLY A 58 12.81 2.93 -6.40
CA GLY A 58 11.42 2.88 -6.79
C GLY A 58 10.74 1.58 -6.43
N PHE A 59 9.44 1.55 -6.62
CA PHE A 59 8.63 0.36 -6.45
C PHE A 59 7.36 0.46 -7.29
N GLN A 60 6.70 -0.67 -7.51
CA GLN A 60 5.38 -0.75 -8.10
C GLN A 60 4.66 -2.00 -7.60
N PHE A 61 3.34 -2.00 -7.72
CA PHE A 61 2.50 -3.16 -7.43
C PHE A 61 1.89 -3.71 -8.70
N GLN A 62 1.57 -5.00 -8.68
CA GLN A 62 0.67 -5.62 -9.63
C GLN A 62 -0.66 -5.86 -8.92
N TYR A 63 -1.76 -5.57 -9.62
CA TYR A 63 -3.11 -5.88 -9.16
C TYR A 63 -3.77 -6.90 -10.08
N GLU A 64 -4.71 -7.67 -9.53
CA GLU A 64 -5.43 -8.75 -10.24
C GLU A 64 -6.02 -8.30 -11.58
N PHE A 65 -6.73 -7.17 -11.62
CA PHE A 65 -7.50 -6.78 -12.80
C PHE A 65 -6.85 -5.66 -13.61
N SER A 66 -6.00 -4.82 -13.00
CA SER A 66 -5.36 -3.70 -13.68
C SER A 66 -3.88 -3.94 -14.04
N GLY A 67 -3.29 -5.06 -13.63
CA GLY A 67 -1.88 -5.37 -13.90
C GLY A 67 -0.92 -4.46 -13.13
N TRP A 68 0.27 -4.23 -13.68
CA TRP A 68 1.31 -3.42 -13.05
C TRP A 68 0.95 -1.93 -13.03
N THR A 69 1.04 -1.31 -11.86
CA THR A 69 0.94 0.14 -11.70
C THR A 69 2.12 0.86 -12.34
N PRO A 70 2.01 2.18 -12.59
CA PRO A 70 3.18 3.00 -12.85
C PRO A 70 4.23 2.88 -11.73
N VAL A 71 5.50 3.01 -12.08
CA VAL A 71 6.60 3.02 -11.11
C VAL A 71 6.55 4.30 -10.28
N VAL A 72 6.56 4.15 -8.96
CA VAL A 72 6.91 5.23 -8.06
C VAL A 72 8.42 5.33 -8.01
N GLY A 73 8.94 6.50 -8.32
CA GLY A 73 10.37 6.76 -8.41
C GLY A 73 10.93 6.37 -9.78
N TYR A 74 12.05 5.66 -9.82
CA TYR A 74 12.65 5.26 -11.09
C TYR A 74 13.28 3.87 -11.05
N VAL A 75 13.37 3.27 -12.24
CA VAL A 75 13.93 1.93 -12.45
C VAL A 75 15.44 2.03 -12.58
N SER A 76 16.17 1.44 -11.65
CA SER A 76 17.63 1.29 -11.72
C SER A 76 18.06 0.03 -10.97
N GLY A 77 19.00 -0.72 -11.54
CA GLY A 77 19.40 -2.02 -11.00
C GLY A 77 18.41 -3.14 -11.32
N GLU A 78 18.59 -4.28 -10.64
CA GLU A 78 17.74 -5.45 -10.77
C GLU A 78 16.50 -5.31 -9.89
N ALA A 79 15.32 -5.64 -10.43
CA ALA A 79 14.09 -5.67 -9.65
C ALA A 79 14.15 -6.82 -8.63
N LYS A 80 13.87 -6.51 -7.36
CA LYS A 80 13.58 -7.51 -6.34
C LYS A 80 12.07 -7.67 -6.25
N GLU A 81 11.61 -8.91 -6.40
CA GLU A 81 10.21 -9.21 -6.66
C GLU A 81 9.66 -10.25 -5.70
N LEU A 82 8.38 -10.08 -5.35
CA LEU A 82 7.58 -11.06 -4.64
C LEU A 82 6.22 -11.14 -5.33
N GLU A 83 6.02 -12.25 -6.04
CA GLU A 83 4.72 -12.67 -6.55
C GLU A 83 3.97 -13.40 -5.42
N LEU A 84 2.75 -12.98 -5.13
CA LEU A 84 1.89 -13.57 -4.10
C LEU A 84 1.17 -14.80 -4.64
N ASN A 85 1.11 -15.87 -3.83
CA ASN A 85 0.33 -17.04 -4.16
C ASN A 85 -1.17 -16.78 -3.95
N ASP A 86 -2.03 -17.69 -4.41
CA ASP A 86 -3.47 -17.67 -4.11
C ASP A 86 -3.73 -17.51 -2.60
N ASP A 87 -4.65 -16.64 -2.20
CA ASP A 87 -4.96 -16.28 -0.81
C ASP A 87 -3.78 -15.72 0.01
N GLU A 88 -2.65 -15.40 -0.62
CA GLU A 88 -1.55 -14.71 0.03
C GLU A 88 -1.71 -13.20 -0.06
N ARG A 89 -1.58 -12.53 1.08
CA ARG A 89 -1.76 -11.09 1.21
C ARG A 89 -0.69 -10.49 2.07
N ILE A 90 -0.34 -9.24 1.78
CA ILE A 90 0.63 -8.48 2.58
C ILE A 90 -0.08 -7.96 3.82
N ILE A 91 0.44 -8.30 5.00
CA ILE A 91 -0.15 -7.98 6.31
C ILE A 91 0.73 -7.06 7.16
N GLN A 92 1.95 -6.79 6.70
CA GLN A 92 2.87 -5.90 7.39
C GLN A 92 3.86 -5.31 6.38
N ILE A 93 4.19 -4.03 6.59
CA ILE A 93 5.34 -3.39 5.97
C ILE A 93 6.22 -2.82 7.07
N SER A 94 7.50 -3.15 7.05
CA SER A 94 8.48 -2.54 7.93
C SER A 94 9.69 -2.10 7.13
N GLY A 95 10.60 -1.38 7.77
CA GLY A 95 11.80 -0.93 7.08
C GLY A 95 12.53 0.16 7.82
N LYS A 96 13.34 0.89 7.05
CA LYS A 96 14.16 1.98 7.53
C LYS A 96 14.01 3.20 6.64
N HIS A 97 14.13 4.39 7.22
CA HIS A 97 14.09 5.64 6.46
C HIS A 97 15.02 6.69 7.07
N SER A 98 15.35 7.68 6.24
CA SER A 98 16.02 8.92 6.64
C SER A 98 15.38 10.06 5.86
N HIS A 99 16.13 10.75 4.98
CA HIS A 99 15.54 11.64 4.00
C HIS A 99 14.73 10.87 2.92
N TYR A 100 15.27 9.74 2.46
CA TYR A 100 14.59 8.79 1.58
C TYR A 100 14.25 7.50 2.33
N ILE A 101 13.41 6.67 1.69
CA ILE A 101 13.15 5.31 2.14
C ILE A 101 14.39 4.45 1.91
N GLN A 102 14.96 3.88 2.97
CA GLN A 102 16.24 3.17 2.93
C GLN A 102 16.07 1.66 2.76
N SER A 103 15.04 1.08 3.37
CA SER A 103 14.70 -0.32 3.18
C SER A 103 13.21 -0.57 3.33
N LEU A 104 12.75 -1.64 2.71
CA LEU A 104 11.39 -2.15 2.76
C LEU A 104 11.40 -3.65 3.01
N ILE A 105 10.52 -4.08 3.91
CA ILE A 105 10.23 -5.47 4.20
C ILE A 105 8.71 -5.64 4.10
N PHE A 106 8.26 -6.32 3.06
CA PHE A 106 6.87 -6.75 2.92
C PHE A 106 6.74 -8.15 3.51
N VAL A 107 5.80 -8.35 4.45
CA VAL A 107 5.55 -9.65 5.09
C VAL A 107 4.13 -10.10 4.78
N THR A 108 3.98 -11.38 4.47
CA THR A 108 2.70 -11.97 4.06
C THR A 108 2.07 -12.82 5.15
N ASN A 109 0.75 -13.05 5.05
CA ASN A 109 0.01 -13.98 5.91
C ASN A 109 0.50 -15.44 5.82
N LYS A 110 1.27 -15.79 4.77
CA LYS A 110 1.88 -17.11 4.61
C LYS A 110 3.31 -17.20 5.17
N GLY A 111 3.76 -16.17 5.89
CA GLY A 111 5.09 -16.15 6.50
C GLY A 111 6.24 -15.96 5.51
N ARG A 112 5.95 -15.56 4.26
CA ARG A 112 6.99 -15.13 3.30
C ARG A 112 7.27 -13.66 3.47
N SER A 113 8.44 -13.24 3.00
CA SER A 113 8.81 -11.82 3.01
C SER A 113 9.69 -11.44 1.83
N LEU A 114 9.51 -10.20 1.35
CA LEU A 114 10.44 -9.53 0.46
C LEU A 114 11.20 -8.47 1.26
N GLN A 115 12.51 -8.60 1.36
CA GLN A 115 13.39 -7.63 2.03
C GLN A 115 14.35 -7.00 1.02
N VAL A 116 14.33 -5.66 0.94
CA VAL A 116 15.10 -4.88 -0.04
C VAL A 116 15.63 -3.62 0.63
N GLY A 117 16.83 -3.17 0.26
CA GLY A 117 17.45 -1.98 0.83
C GLY A 117 18.43 -2.26 1.96
N GLN A 118 18.98 -1.19 2.52
CA GLN A 118 20.00 -1.23 3.56
C GLN A 118 19.42 -0.85 4.93
N PRO A 119 19.87 -1.49 6.03
CA PRO A 119 19.30 -1.27 7.36
C PRO A 119 19.79 0.03 8.04
N SER A 120 19.70 1.17 7.35
CA SER A 120 20.21 2.48 7.76
C SER A 120 19.08 3.45 8.12
N GLY A 121 19.23 4.19 9.23
CA GLY A 121 18.27 5.22 9.65
C GLY A 121 17.21 4.74 10.66
N HIS A 122 16.07 5.44 10.67
CA HIS A 122 14.98 5.23 11.61
C HIS A 122 14.11 4.05 11.20
N SER A 123 13.89 3.13 12.14
CA SER A 123 12.97 2.00 11.94
C SER A 123 11.53 2.48 11.86
N PHE A 124 10.74 1.80 11.04
CA PHE A 124 9.29 1.88 11.11
C PHE A 124 8.69 0.49 10.98
N ASN A 125 7.44 0.37 11.42
CA ASN A 125 6.65 -0.84 11.30
C ASN A 125 5.17 -0.46 11.16
N MET A 126 4.51 -1.03 10.16
CA MET A 126 3.16 -0.70 9.74
C MET A 126 2.32 -1.97 9.67
N TYR A 127 1.16 -1.91 10.33
CA TYR A 127 0.19 -3.00 10.42
C TYR A 127 -1.22 -2.45 10.20
N PRO A 128 -2.14 -3.29 9.71
CA PRO A 128 -3.56 -2.97 9.79
C PRO A 128 -4.03 -2.91 11.25
N THR A 129 -5.05 -2.10 11.53
CA THR A 129 -5.71 -2.10 12.85
C THR A 129 -6.58 -3.34 13.05
N HIS A 130 -7.06 -3.95 11.95
CA HIS A 130 -7.91 -5.13 11.95
C HIS A 130 -7.14 -6.38 11.44
N PRO A 131 -7.27 -7.55 12.09
CA PRO A 131 -6.45 -8.73 11.77
C PRO A 131 -6.80 -9.42 10.44
N ASP A 132 -7.98 -9.15 9.90
CA ASP A 132 -8.48 -9.64 8.61
C ASP A 132 -8.11 -8.72 7.44
N ALA A 133 -7.74 -7.47 7.71
CA ALA A 133 -7.33 -6.51 6.70
C ALA A 133 -5.95 -6.82 6.10
N GLU A 134 -5.74 -6.31 4.89
CA GLU A 134 -4.52 -6.46 4.10
C GLU A 134 -4.09 -5.14 3.49
N LEU A 135 -2.85 -5.09 3.00
CA LEU A 135 -2.37 -3.92 2.27
C LEU A 135 -3.20 -3.72 1.01
N ARG A 136 -3.81 -2.54 0.88
CA ARG A 136 -4.58 -2.15 -0.29
C ARG A 136 -3.76 -1.31 -1.25
N PHE A 137 -3.04 -0.32 -0.75
CA PHE A 137 -2.15 0.51 -1.55
C PHE A 137 -1.14 1.26 -0.68
N LEU A 138 -0.12 1.81 -1.33
CA LEU A 138 0.79 2.78 -0.74
C LEU A 138 0.53 4.18 -1.30
N SER A 139 0.66 5.19 -0.46
CA SER A 139 0.71 6.60 -0.87
C SER A 139 1.93 7.28 -0.25
N GLY A 140 2.23 8.51 -0.67
CA GLY A 140 3.33 9.28 -0.08
C GLY A 140 3.86 10.36 -0.99
N TRP A 141 5.17 10.61 -0.91
CA TRP A 141 5.85 11.65 -1.69
C TRP A 141 7.09 11.12 -2.41
N VAL A 142 7.39 11.71 -3.56
CA VAL A 142 8.51 11.35 -4.43
C VAL A 142 9.23 12.59 -4.95
N SER A 143 10.57 12.56 -4.95
CA SER A 143 11.42 13.61 -5.51
C SER A 143 12.60 12.98 -6.26
N GLY A 144 12.27 12.26 -7.33
CA GLY A 144 13.15 11.23 -7.86
C GLY A 144 12.87 9.92 -7.13
N PRO A 145 13.57 9.57 -6.03
CA PRO A 145 13.24 8.40 -5.21
C PRO A 145 12.04 8.67 -4.29
N PRO A 146 11.39 7.62 -3.74
CA PRO A 146 10.42 7.76 -2.67
C PRO A 146 11.03 8.49 -1.46
N THR A 147 10.48 9.66 -1.13
CA THR A 147 10.90 10.47 0.04
C THR A 147 10.05 10.16 1.26
N ALA A 148 8.82 9.68 1.06
CA ALA A 148 7.95 9.23 2.12
C ALA A 148 6.92 8.19 1.63
N LEU A 149 6.41 7.39 2.57
CA LEU A 149 5.36 6.40 2.33
C LEU A 149 4.36 6.35 3.48
N GLN A 150 3.14 5.95 3.15
CA GLN A 150 2.00 5.66 4.00
C GLN A 150 1.36 4.37 3.50
N ALA A 151 0.88 3.53 4.42
CA ALA A 151 0.23 2.27 4.08
C ALA A 151 -1.27 2.36 4.36
N HIS A 152 -2.07 1.86 3.42
CA HIS A 152 -3.52 1.83 3.51
C HIS A 152 -3.98 0.37 3.57
N TRP A 153 -4.83 0.08 4.53
CA TRP A 153 -5.28 -1.27 4.85
C TRP A 153 -6.79 -1.33 4.83
N ALA A 154 -7.34 -2.45 4.36
CA ALA A 154 -8.78 -2.72 4.39
C ALA A 154 -8.99 -4.22 4.19
N VAL A 155 -10.21 -4.70 4.46
CA VAL A 155 -10.66 -5.98 3.92
C VAL A 155 -10.92 -5.85 2.42
N VAL A 156 -11.00 -6.99 1.73
CA VAL A 156 -11.47 -7.00 0.34
C VAL A 156 -12.98 -7.09 0.38
N ASP A 157 -13.65 -6.14 -0.25
CA ASP A 157 -15.11 -6.18 -0.39
C ASP A 157 -15.50 -7.50 -1.06
N SER A 158 -16.13 -8.37 -0.30
CA SER A 158 -16.70 -9.64 -0.78
C SER A 158 -17.98 -9.44 -1.60
N ASP A 159 -18.49 -8.21 -1.67
CA ASP A 159 -19.83 -7.91 -2.17
C ASP A 159 -19.94 -7.90 -3.71
N PHE A 160 -18.91 -8.35 -4.43
CA PHE A 160 -18.98 -8.59 -5.88
C PHE A 160 -19.18 -10.07 -6.26
N THR A 161 -19.39 -10.96 -5.27
CA THR A 161 -19.83 -12.34 -5.51
C THR A 161 -21.25 -12.56 -4.98
N ASP A 162 -22.23 -11.96 -5.65
CA ASP A 162 -23.58 -12.54 -5.85
C ASP A 162 -24.39 -11.60 -6.77
N ASP A 163 -24.39 -11.89 -8.07
CA ASP A 163 -25.56 -11.80 -8.97
C ASP A 163 -25.26 -12.51 -10.32
#